data_AF-A0A8S9N7N2-F1
#
_entry.id   AF-A0A8S9N7N2-F1
#
_cell.length_a   1.000
_cell.length_b   1.000
_cell.length_c   1.000
_cell.angle_alpha   90.00
_cell.angle_beta   90.00
_cell.angle_gamma   90.00
#
_symmetry.space_group_name_H-M   'P 1'
#
loop_
_entity.id
_entity.type
_entity.pdbx_description
1 polymer ?
#
loop_
_entity_poly.entity_id
_entity_poly.type
_entity_poly.pdbx_seq_one_letter_code
_entity_poly.pdbx_strand_id
1 'polypeptide(L)'
;MNLLSGEPIQVWVDYEGTVLNVSIAPLKVKKPSRPLLSHPISLSEIFPNKSKLYVGFSASTGNAVSDQYIMWWSFSTDRGSLQRLDTSRLVDLPYPTGTDKKLLALFIILFGCLAIVVSAILA
;
A
#
# COMPACT_ATOMS: atom_id res chain seq x y z
N MET A 1 11.25 8.11 -5.21
CA MET A 1 10.45 7.33 -4.26
C MET A 1 10.45 5.88 -4.72
N ASN A 2 10.71 4.93 -3.81
CA ASN A 2 10.77 3.51 -4.15
C ASN A 2 9.50 2.80 -3.66
N LEU A 3 8.61 2.42 -4.58
CA LEU A 3 7.34 1.76 -4.26
C LEU A 3 7.48 0.30 -3.85
N LEU A 4 8.65 -0.31 -4.10
CA LEU A 4 8.93 -1.71 -3.73
C LEU A 4 9.53 -1.85 -2.33
N SER A 5 9.72 -0.73 -1.61
CA SER A 5 10.33 -0.74 -0.28
C SER A 5 9.44 -1.34 0.81
N GLY A 6 8.12 -1.39 0.59
CA GLY A 6 7.14 -1.72 1.61
C GLY A 6 6.96 -0.63 2.68
N GLU A 7 7.67 0.48 2.57
CA GLU A 7 7.53 1.61 3.50
C GLU A 7 6.18 2.32 3.29
N PRO A 8 5.50 2.75 4.36
CA PRO A 8 4.25 3.49 4.23
C PRO A 8 4.40 4.78 3.45
N ILE A 9 3.42 5.04 2.58
CA ILE A 9 3.36 6.22 1.73
C ILE A 9 2.09 7.00 2.10
N GLN A 10 2.23 8.33 2.18
CA GLN A 10 1.13 9.24 2.39
C GLN A 10 0.72 9.90 1.07
N VAL A 11 -0.58 9.90 0.80
CA VAL A 11 -1.19 10.51 -0.39
C VAL A 11 -2.16 11.59 0.04
N TRP A 12 -2.13 12.73 -0.66
CA TRP A 12 -3.13 13.80 -0.54
C TRP A 12 -3.85 13.94 -1.87
N VAL A 13 -5.17 13.98 -1.83
CA VAL A 13 -6.04 14.22 -2.98
C VAL A 13 -6.88 15.45 -2.66
N ASP A 14 -6.53 16.57 -3.28
CA ASP A 14 -7.23 17.84 -3.06
C ASP A 14 -7.98 18.22 -4.34
N TYR A 15 -9.24 18.61 -4.18
CA TYR A 15 -10.07 19.05 -5.30
C TYR A 15 -10.56 20.48 -5.05
N GLU A 16 -10.18 21.40 -5.94
CA GLU A 16 -10.48 22.83 -5.83
C GLU A 16 -11.62 23.24 -6.78
N GLY A 17 -12.61 22.35 -6.98
CA GLY A 17 -13.80 22.60 -7.79
C GLY A 17 -13.59 22.51 -9.31
N THR A 18 -12.37 22.72 -9.80
CA THR A 18 -12.04 22.59 -11.24
C THR A 18 -10.72 21.88 -11.49
N VAL A 19 -9.92 21.65 -10.45
CA VAL A 19 -8.60 21.03 -10.54
C VAL A 19 -8.46 19.98 -9.46
N LEU A 20 -7.97 18.80 -9.86
CA LEU A 20 -7.58 17.72 -8.98
C LEU A 20 -6.06 17.72 -8.82
N ASN A 21 -5.61 17.88 -7.58
CA ASN A 21 -4.20 17.82 -7.20
C ASN A 21 -3.94 16.53 -6.42
N VAL A 22 -2.91 15.78 -6.83
CA VAL A 22 -2.45 14.59 -6.11
C VAL A 22 -1.00 14.82 -5.70
N SER A 23 -0.75 14.76 -4.40
CA SER A 23 0.59 14.81 -3.82
C SER A 23 0.90 13.49 -3.13
N ILE A 24 2.17 13.09 -3.14
CA ILE A 24 2.61 11.84 -2.53
C ILE A 24 3.98 12.03 -1.87
N ALA A 25 4.19 11.41 -0.72
CA ALA A 25 5.47 11.41 -0.02
C ALA A 25 5.58 10.20 0.92
N PRO A 26 6.80 9.75 1.27
CA PRO A 26 6.98 8.79 2.34
C PRO A 26 6.34 9.28 3.65
N LEU A 27 5.90 8.35 4.50
CA LEU A 27 5.33 8.69 5.80
C LEU A 27 6.28 9.56 6.62
N LYS A 28 5.74 10.52 7.39
CA LYS A 28 6.47 11.53 8.20
C LYS A 28 7.20 12.61 7.39
N VAL A 29 7.19 12.55 6.06
CA VAL A 29 7.64 13.66 5.20
C VAL A 29 6.50 14.67 5.02
N LYS A 30 6.82 15.97 5.07
CA LYS A 30 5.82 17.02 4.84
C LYS A 30 5.27 16.92 3.41
N LYS A 31 3.99 17.26 3.24
CA LYS A 31 3.35 17.38 1.92
C LYS A 31 4.21 18.26 1.00
N PRO A 32 4.61 17.78 -0.19
CA PRO A 32 5.35 18.58 -1.15
C PRO A 32 4.59 19.85 -1.54
N SER A 33 5.30 20.95 -1.77
CA SER A 33 4.69 22.21 -2.24
C SER A 33 4.17 22.11 -3.67
N ARG A 34 4.79 21.28 -4.50
CA ARG A 34 4.37 20.97 -5.86
C ARG A 34 3.68 19.61 -5.88
N PRO A 35 2.41 19.50 -6.34
CA PRO A 35 1.76 18.21 -6.46
C PRO A 35 2.44 17.36 -7.54
N LEU A 36 2.36 16.04 -7.38
CA LEU A 36 2.86 15.10 -8.38
C LEU A 36 1.99 15.14 -9.64
N LEU A 37 0.67 15.22 -9.47
CA LEU A 37 -0.30 15.36 -10.54
C LEU A 37 -1.17 16.58 -10.27
N SER A 38 -1.41 17.38 -11.31
CA SER A 38 -2.42 18.43 -11.30
C SER A 38 -3.18 18.33 -12.62
N HIS A 39 -4.49 18.13 -12.54
CA HIS A 39 -5.32 17.89 -13.72
C HIS A 39 -6.63 18.69 -13.66
N PRO A 40 -6.96 19.47 -14.71
CA PRO A 40 -8.24 20.16 -14.79
C PRO A 40 -9.35 19.13 -14.99
N ILE A 41 -10.31 19.10 -14.07
CA ILE A 41 -11.41 18.15 -14.07
C ILE A 41 -12.64 18.75 -13.37
N SER A 42 -13.81 18.59 -13.98
CA SER A 42 -15.09 19.08 -13.47
C SER A 42 -15.95 17.89 -13.09
N LEU A 43 -16.12 17.63 -11.79
CA LEU A 43 -16.90 16.47 -11.32
C LEU A 43 -18.37 16.56 -11.76
N SER A 44 -18.92 17.76 -11.90
CA SER A 44 -20.28 17.98 -12.43
C SER A 44 -20.43 17.59 -13.89
N GLU A 45 -19.37 17.72 -14.69
CA GLU A 45 -19.37 17.30 -16.09
C GLU A 45 -19.21 15.78 -16.24
N ILE A 46 -18.40 15.16 -15.38
CA ILE A 46 -18.17 13.71 -15.39
C ILE A 46 -19.37 12.94 -14.84
N PHE A 47 -20.01 13.48 -13.80
CA PHE A 47 -21.14 12.87 -13.12
C PHE A 47 -22.39 13.76 -13.25
N PRO A 48 -22.92 13.94 -14.47
CA PRO A 48 -24.08 14.81 -14.67
C PRO A 48 -25.28 14.26 -13.92
N ASN A 49 -26.04 15.17 -13.29
CA ASN A 49 -27.26 14.86 -12.54
C ASN A 49 -27.08 13.87 -11.37
N LYS A 50 -25.86 13.74 -10.83
CA LYS A 50 -25.59 12.93 -9.63
C LYS A 50 -25.55 13.81 -8.40
N SER A 51 -26.43 13.53 -7.44
CA SER A 51 -26.50 14.22 -6.14
C SER A 51 -25.67 13.54 -5.05
N LYS A 52 -25.21 12.30 -5.28
CA LYS A 52 -24.42 11.51 -4.34
C LYS A 52 -23.34 10.75 -5.10
N LEU A 53 -22.12 10.82 -4.59
CA LEU A 53 -20.97 10.07 -5.06
C LEU A 53 -20.37 9.30 -3.88
N TYR A 54 -19.79 8.15 -4.17
CA TYR A 54 -19.09 7.33 -3.17
C TYR A 54 -17.59 7.46 -3.41
N VAL A 55 -16.83 7.54 -2.33
CA VAL A 55 -15.37 7.60 -2.35
C VAL A 55 -14.82 6.45 -1.53
N GLY A 56 -13.70 5.90 -1.98
CA GLY A 56 -13.07 4.77 -1.34
C GLY A 56 -11.82 4.33 -2.10
N PHE A 57 -11.32 3.16 -1.74
CA PHE A 57 -10.13 2.57 -2.33
C PHE A 57 -10.51 1.32 -3.13
N SER A 58 -9.75 1.07 -4.19
CA SER A 58 -9.80 -0.17 -4.95
C SER A 58 -8.38 -0.60 -5.25
N ALA A 59 -8.17 -1.91 -5.26
CA ALA A 59 -6.89 -2.56 -5.18
C ALA A 59 -6.94 -3.87 -5.97
N SER A 60 -5.85 -4.22 -6.66
CA SER A 60 -5.74 -5.46 -7.41
C SER A 60 -4.29 -5.92 -7.46
N THR A 61 -4.07 -7.22 -7.39
CA THR A 61 -2.80 -7.87 -7.65
C THR A 61 -2.74 -8.23 -9.14
N GLY A 62 -1.82 -7.58 -9.87
CA GLY A 62 -1.55 -7.92 -11.27
C GLY A 62 -0.67 -9.17 -11.37
N ASN A 63 0.34 -9.13 -12.24
CA ASN A 63 1.29 -10.23 -12.41
C ASN A 63 2.27 -10.42 -11.23
N ALA A 64 2.19 -9.58 -10.20
CA ALA A 64 3.04 -9.62 -9.01
C ALA A 64 2.20 -9.75 -7.75
N VAL A 65 2.74 -10.44 -6.75
CA VAL A 65 2.14 -10.51 -5.41
C VAL A 65 2.45 -9.21 -4.68
N SER A 66 1.41 -8.48 -4.30
CA SER A 66 1.52 -7.23 -3.53
C SER A 66 0.35 -7.15 -2.57
N ASP A 67 0.65 -7.04 -1.28
CA ASP A 67 -0.35 -6.68 -0.29
C ASP A 67 -0.59 -5.16 -0.33
N GLN A 68 -1.86 -4.75 -0.29
CA GLN A 68 -2.27 -3.35 -0.40
C GLN A 68 -3.07 -2.96 0.85
N TYR A 69 -2.39 -2.30 1.79
CA TYR A 69 -2.98 -1.91 3.08
C TYR A 69 -3.30 -0.42 3.14
N ILE A 70 -4.52 -0.10 3.58
CA ILE A 70 -4.90 1.26 3.98
C ILE A 70 -4.71 1.38 5.49
N MET A 71 -3.63 2.02 5.93
CA MET A 71 -3.33 2.16 7.36
C MET A 71 -4.24 3.19 8.04
N TRP A 72 -4.56 4.27 7.33
CA TRP A 72 -5.41 5.35 7.83
C TRP A 72 -5.89 6.21 6.67
N TRP A 73 -7.07 6.84 6.81
CA TRP A 73 -7.55 7.86 5.89
C TRP A 73 -8.51 8.83 6.59
N SER A 74 -8.65 10.02 6.01
CA SER A 74 -9.71 10.97 6.33
C SER A 74 -10.23 11.58 5.04
N PHE A 75 -11.51 11.93 5.03
CA PHE A 75 -12.16 12.56 3.89
C PHE A 75 -13.03 13.71 4.37
N SER A 76 -13.00 14.82 3.65
CA SER A 76 -13.95 15.92 3.83
C SER A 76 -14.27 16.56 2.48
N THR A 77 -15.51 17.03 2.37
CA THR A 77 -16.00 17.87 1.27
C THR A 77 -16.12 19.34 1.68
N ASP A 78 -16.05 19.65 2.98
CA ASP A 78 -15.98 21.02 3.45
C ASP A 78 -14.58 21.60 3.26
N ARG A 79 -14.47 22.93 3.16
CA ARG A 79 -13.17 23.62 3.15
C ARG A 79 -12.51 23.65 4.54
N GLY A 80 -12.97 22.81 5.47
CA GLY A 80 -12.45 22.72 6.83
C GLY A 80 -11.07 22.08 6.88
N SER A 81 -10.40 22.20 8.03
CA SER A 81 -9.15 21.48 8.27
C SER A 81 -9.46 19.98 8.37
N LEU A 82 -8.94 19.18 7.44
CA LEU A 82 -8.90 17.73 7.59
C LEU A 82 -8.20 17.37 8.89
N GLN A 83 -8.69 16.32 9.57
CA GLN A 83 -7.98 15.76 10.72
C GLN A 83 -6.58 15.35 10.25
N ARG A 84 -5.55 15.89 10.91
CA ARG A 84 -4.18 15.51 10.57
C ARG A 84 -3.94 14.08 11.02
N LEU A 85 -3.31 13.28 10.15
CA LEU A 85 -2.84 11.95 10.51
C LEU A 85 -1.91 12.04 11.73
N ASP A 86 -2.32 11.40 12.82
CA ASP A 86 -1.47 11.14 13.98
C ASP A 86 -0.73 9.82 13.74
N THR A 87 0.52 9.92 13.27
CA THR A 87 1.33 8.75 12.93
C THR A 87 1.66 7.86 14.12
N SER A 88 1.48 8.35 15.36
CA SER A 88 1.72 7.54 16.57
C SER A 88 0.65 6.47 16.80
N ARG A 89 -0.51 6.62 16.15
CA ARG A 89 -1.65 5.70 16.27
C ARG A 89 -1.71 4.65 15.16
N LEU A 90 -0.74 4.67 14.25
CA LEU A 90 -0.68 3.70 13.17
C LEU A 90 -0.28 2.34 13.71
N VAL A 91 -1.03 1.31 13.33
CA VAL A 91 -0.70 -0.09 13.64
C VAL A 91 0.42 -0.54 12.71
N ASP A 92 1.40 -1.27 13.24
CA ASP A 92 2.41 -1.93 12.42
C ASP A 92 1.76 -3.00 11.54
N LEU A 93 2.11 -2.98 10.25
CA LEU A 93 1.58 -3.95 9.30
C LEU A 93 2.31 -5.29 9.45
N PRO A 94 1.62 -6.42 9.25
CA PRO A 94 2.28 -7.71 9.13
C PRO A 94 3.19 -7.66 7.90
N TYR A 95 4.49 -7.50 8.12
CA TYR A 95 5.46 -7.64 7.04
C TYR A 95 5.51 -9.13 6.66
N PRO A 96 5.32 -9.52 5.39
CA PRO A 96 5.58 -10.89 4.97
C PRO A 96 7.07 -11.15 5.16
N THR A 97 7.42 -11.71 6.31
CA THR A 97 8.76 -12.22 6.58
C THR A 97 9.02 -13.29 5.55
N GLY A 98 9.91 -13.01 4.60
CA GLY A 98 10.28 -13.95 3.55
C GLY A 98 10.57 -15.32 4.14
N THR A 99 10.08 -16.36 3.46
CA THR A 99 10.17 -17.79 3.79
C THR A 99 11.14 -18.08 4.93
N ASP A 100 10.62 -18.53 6.07
CA ASP A 100 11.44 -18.92 7.22
C ASP A 100 12.57 -19.84 6.76
N LYS A 101 13.77 -19.28 6.58
CA LYS A 101 14.95 -20.02 6.07
C LYS A 101 15.25 -21.23 6.94
N LYS A 102 14.78 -21.21 8.20
CA LYS A 102 14.78 -22.34 9.15
C LYS A 102 13.97 -23.53 8.64
N LEU A 103 12.76 -23.32 8.11
CA LEU A 103 11.92 -24.40 7.57
C LEU A 103 12.54 -24.99 6.30
N LEU A 104 13.07 -24.14 5.41
CA LEU A 104 13.81 -24.61 4.23
C LEU A 104 15.04 -25.45 4.63
N ALA A 105 15.82 -25.00 5.62
CA ALA A 105 16.97 -25.72 6.13
C ALA A 105 16.59 -27.07 6.77
N LEU A 106 15.48 -27.12 7.53
CA LEU A 106 14.93 -28.36 8.09
C LEU A 106 14.56 -29.37 7.00
N PHE A 107 13.92 -28.93 5.92
CA PHE A 107 13.61 -29.80 4.79
C PHE A 107 14.88 -30.33 4.10
N ILE A 108 15.89 -29.49 3.88
CA ILE A 108 17.17 -29.92 3.29
C ILE A 108 17.85 -30.97 4.17
N ILE A 109 17.89 -30.76 5.48
CA ILE A 109 18.46 -31.73 6.44
C ILE A 109 17.67 -33.04 6.42
N LEU A 110 16.34 -32.98 6.44
CA LEU A 110 15.48 -34.17 6.43
C LEU A 110 15.68 -34.99 5.15
N PHE A 111 15.68 -34.36 3.98
CA PHE A 111 15.91 -35.03 2.70
C PHE A 111 17.34 -35.58 2.59
N GLY A 112 18.34 -34.86 3.11
CA GLY A 112 19.73 -35.35 3.18
C GLY A 112 19.87 -36.59 4.05
N CYS A 113 19.30 -36.60 5.26
CA CYS A 113 19.30 -37.75 6.15
C CYS A 113 18.58 -38.95 5.53
N LEU A 114 17.43 -38.74 4.90
CA LEU A 114 16.67 -39.80 4.23
C LEU A 114 17.49 -40.43 3.10
N ALA A 115 18.17 -39.63 2.28
CA ALA A 115 19.03 -40.12 1.20
C ALA A 115 20.17 -40.99 1.73
N ILE A 116 20.82 -40.58 2.84
CA ILE A 116 21.89 -41.36 3.48
C ILE A 116 21.36 -42.72 3.97
N VAL A 117 20.20 -42.73 4.61
CA VAL A 117 19.58 -43.98 5.10
C VAL A 117 19.24 -44.91 3.94
N VAL A 118 18.65 -44.39 2.86
CA VAL A 118 18.32 -45.19 1.67
C VAL A 118 19.59 -45.75 1.02
N SER A 119 20.64 -44.95 0.87
CA SER A 119 21.92 -45.43 0.33
C SER A 119 22.56 -46.52 1.18
N ALA A 120 22.46 -46.43 2.52
CA ALA A 120 22.98 -47.45 3.42
C ALA A 120 22.17 -48.77 3.39
N ILE A 121 20.87 -48.71 3.07
CA ILE A 121 20.02 -49.90 2.93
C ILE A 121 20.26 -50.60 1.57
N LEU A 122 20.64 -49.83 0.54
CA LEU A 122 20.88 -50.34 -0.82
C LEU A 122 22.29 -50.88 -1.06
N ALA A 123 23.23 -50.63 -0.13
CA ALA A 123 24.63 -51.08 -0.17
C ALA A 123 24.81 -52.42 0.56
#